data_AF-A0A3Q3LUB7-F1
#
_entry.id   AF-A0A3Q3LUB7-F1
#
_cell.length_a   1.000
_cell.length_b   1.000
_cell.length_c   1.000
_cell.angle_alpha   90.00
_cell.angle_beta   90.00
_cell.angle_gamma   90.00
#
_symmetry.space_group_name_H-M   'P 1'
#
loop_
_entity.id
_entity.type
_entity.pdbx_description
1 polymer ?
#
loop_
_entity_poly.entity_id
_entity_poly.type
_entity_poly.pdbx_seq_one_letter_code
_entity_poly.pdbx_strand_id
1 'polypeptide(L)'
;KVFCKNQKKNLSLLLSLPLFLSLSLSLFLFLSLSLFLSLSPSLYLSLSLTLSLSLFSLPLFSLSFNMYGCEWDDETGDVNGYNQYGYDGEDFIVLDLKTWTWVAAKQQAVVTKQKWDNNKAQLEYLKNYYTKECVDWLKKFLNSDNTPSSRVTCHATGFYPNRAMMFWRKDGEELHEDVDKGEILPNHDGSFQISADLQLPSDDWGKYDCVFHLSGVKEDIVTKLDKREIKTNYGKTSMRSDEREDLTVTVV
;
A
#
# COMPACT_ATOMS: atom_id res chain seq x y z
N LYS A 1 6.10 28.99 2.78
CA LYS A 1 7.44 29.24 3.35
C LYS A 1 7.80 28.10 4.30
N VAL A 2 8.46 27.07 3.78
CA VAL A 2 9.00 25.97 4.59
C VAL A 2 10.44 26.32 4.91
N PHE A 3 10.73 26.70 6.17
CA PHE A 3 12.10 26.87 6.65
C PHE A 3 12.62 25.50 7.11
N CYS A 4 13.34 24.79 6.25
CA CYS A 4 14.25 23.73 6.69
C CYS A 4 15.56 24.39 7.17
N LYS A 5 15.76 24.43 8.49
CA LYS A 5 16.98 24.94 9.11
C LYS A 5 18.07 23.86 9.05
N ASN A 6 19.10 24.14 8.25
CA ASN A 6 20.46 23.59 8.23
C ASN A 6 20.81 22.59 9.36
N GLN A 7 21.10 21.34 8.97
CA GLN A 7 21.99 20.45 9.72
C GLN A 7 23.27 20.24 8.89
N LYS A 8 24.23 21.17 9.03
CA LYS A 8 25.63 20.85 8.78
C LYS A 8 26.08 19.89 9.89
N LYS A 9 25.90 18.58 9.70
CA LYS A 9 26.52 17.57 10.56
C LYS A 9 27.79 17.05 9.88
N ASN A 10 28.90 17.62 10.32
CA ASN A 10 30.26 17.07 10.39
C ASN A 10 30.58 15.82 9.56
N LEU A 11 31.21 16.02 8.41
CA LEU A 11 31.93 14.99 7.65
C LEU A 11 33.09 14.36 8.47
N SER A 12 33.54 15.01 9.54
CA SER A 12 34.54 14.47 10.48
C SER A 12 34.02 13.32 11.36
N LEU A 13 32.71 13.23 11.61
CA LEU A 13 32.12 12.10 12.37
C LEU A 13 31.99 10.83 11.52
N LEU A 14 31.90 10.96 10.20
CA LEU A 14 31.75 9.83 9.27
C LEU A 14 33.05 9.05 9.07
N LEU A 15 34.21 9.69 9.21
CA LEU A 15 35.52 9.03 9.16
C LEU A 15 35.95 8.47 10.52
N SER A 16 35.45 9.02 11.63
CA SER A 16 35.76 8.52 12.98
C SER A 16 34.97 7.27 13.35
N LEU A 17 33.73 7.12 12.88
CA LEU A 17 32.90 5.94 13.15
C LEU A 17 33.52 4.62 12.65
N PRO A 18 34.01 4.49 11.40
CA PRO A 18 34.60 3.23 10.91
C PRO A 18 35.94 2.91 11.58
N LEU A 19 36.76 3.92 11.90
CA LEU A 19 37.98 3.74 12.69
C LEU A 19 37.66 3.35 14.15
N PHE A 20 36.64 3.94 14.75
CA PHE A 20 36.18 3.59 16.10
C PHE A 20 35.62 2.16 16.15
N LEU A 21 34.87 1.75 15.12
CA LEU A 21 34.37 0.39 14.96
C LEU A 21 35.49 -0.63 14.71
N SER A 22 36.54 -0.27 13.97
CA SER A 22 37.68 -1.17 13.73
C SER A 22 38.60 -1.31 14.95
N LEU A 23 38.86 -0.22 15.66
CA LEU A 23 39.59 -0.23 16.93
C LEU A 23 38.80 -0.96 18.03
N SER A 24 37.47 -0.79 18.10
CA SER A 24 36.66 -1.51 19.08
C SER A 24 36.59 -3.01 18.79
N LEU A 25 36.50 -3.40 17.51
CA LEU A 25 36.50 -4.81 17.10
C LEU A 25 37.85 -5.49 17.36
N SER A 26 38.96 -4.81 17.05
CA SER A 26 40.31 -5.33 17.31
C SER A 26 40.61 -5.46 18.80
N LEU A 27 40.20 -4.48 19.62
CA LEU A 27 40.32 -4.55 21.07
C LEU A 27 39.44 -5.66 21.66
N PHE A 28 38.22 -5.85 21.14
CA PHE A 28 37.33 -6.94 21.53
C PHE A 28 37.89 -8.32 21.19
N LEU A 29 38.48 -8.49 20.00
CA LEU A 29 39.15 -9.74 19.60
C LEU A 29 40.39 -10.03 20.47
N PHE A 30 41.15 -9.00 20.84
CA PHE A 30 42.31 -9.16 21.72
C PHE A 30 41.90 -9.52 23.15
N LEU A 31 40.88 -8.85 23.71
CA LEU A 31 40.33 -9.13 25.04
C LEU A 31 39.69 -10.52 25.10
N SER A 32 38.94 -10.93 24.07
CA SER A 32 38.34 -12.27 24.01
C SER A 32 39.39 -13.38 23.90
N LEU A 33 40.42 -13.22 23.06
CA LEU A 33 41.50 -14.21 22.94
C LEU A 33 42.34 -14.31 24.22
N SER A 34 42.63 -13.18 24.86
CA SER A 34 43.35 -13.16 26.15
C SER A 34 42.53 -13.77 27.29
N LEU A 35 41.21 -13.53 27.35
CA LEU A 35 40.32 -14.22 28.30
C LEU A 35 40.20 -15.71 28.00
N PHE A 36 40.16 -16.12 26.73
CA PHE A 36 40.08 -17.53 26.33
C PHE A 36 41.33 -18.33 26.73
N LEU A 37 42.51 -17.69 26.66
CA LEU A 37 43.78 -18.31 27.05
C LEU A 37 44.04 -18.28 28.57
N SER A 38 43.37 -17.40 29.32
CA SER A 38 43.59 -17.22 30.77
C SER A 38 42.52 -17.84 31.66
N LEU A 39 41.31 -18.07 31.12
CA LEU A 39 40.20 -18.71 31.82
C LEU A 39 40.04 -20.15 31.35
N SER A 40 39.47 -21.01 32.20
CA SER A 40 39.05 -22.33 31.73
C SER A 40 37.99 -22.18 30.63
N PRO A 41 37.94 -23.10 29.64
CA PRO A 41 36.96 -23.02 28.55
C PRO A 41 35.51 -22.87 29.04
N SER A 42 35.17 -23.49 30.17
CA SER A 42 33.86 -23.39 30.82
C SER A 42 33.58 -21.98 31.37
N LEU A 43 34.58 -21.34 31.99
CA LEU A 43 34.43 -20.02 32.59
C LEU A 43 34.37 -18.93 31.51
N TYR A 44 35.18 -19.05 30.44
CA TYR A 44 35.10 -18.20 29.26
C TYR A 44 33.71 -18.27 28.60
N LEU A 45 33.19 -19.47 28.39
CA LEU A 45 31.87 -19.66 27.78
C LEU A 45 30.77 -19.02 28.63
N SER A 46 30.83 -19.18 29.97
CA SER A 46 29.86 -18.56 30.88
C SER A 46 29.92 -17.03 30.86
N LEU A 47 31.12 -16.43 30.90
CA LEU A 47 31.27 -14.98 30.84
C LEU A 47 30.81 -14.42 29.49
N SER A 48 31.19 -15.06 28.38
CA SER A 48 30.78 -14.66 27.04
C SER A 48 29.26 -14.72 26.86
N LEU A 49 28.62 -15.78 27.36
CA LEU A 49 27.16 -15.95 27.30
C LEU A 49 26.45 -14.90 28.18
N THR A 50 26.95 -14.62 29.38
CA THR A 50 26.36 -13.59 30.26
C THR A 50 26.52 -12.18 29.68
N LEU A 51 27.68 -11.85 29.11
CA LEU A 51 27.94 -10.55 28.50
C LEU A 51 27.10 -10.35 27.24
N SER A 52 26.99 -11.36 26.38
CA SER A 52 26.12 -11.31 25.20
C SER A 52 24.66 -11.13 25.59
N LEU A 53 24.12 -11.93 26.51
CA LEU A 53 22.76 -11.77 27.02
C LEU A 53 22.53 -10.37 27.61
N SER A 54 23.50 -9.80 28.32
CA SER A 54 23.40 -8.44 28.87
C SER A 54 23.39 -7.34 27.78
N LEU A 55 24.16 -7.50 26.70
CA LEU A 55 24.20 -6.57 25.57
C LEU A 55 22.93 -6.63 24.73
N PHE A 56 22.34 -7.82 24.55
CA PHE A 56 21.04 -8.01 23.89
C PHE A 56 19.86 -7.51 24.73
N SER A 57 20.06 -7.32 26.04
CA SER A 57 19.04 -6.80 26.97
C SER A 57 19.02 -5.26 27.04
N LEU A 58 19.97 -4.56 26.40
CA LEU A 58 19.94 -3.10 26.29
C LEU A 58 19.01 -2.71 25.14
N PRO A 59 17.95 -1.91 25.37
CA PRO A 59 17.06 -1.47 24.31
C PRO A 59 17.79 -0.41 23.47
N LEU A 60 18.63 -0.84 22.53
CA LEU A 60 19.34 0.08 21.63
C LEU A 60 18.40 0.76 20.63
N PHE A 61 17.20 0.21 20.44
CA PHE A 61 16.19 0.72 19.52
C PHE A 61 14.86 0.82 20.26
N SER A 62 14.38 2.06 20.43
CA SER A 62 12.99 2.33 20.82
C SER A 62 12.23 2.76 19.57
N LEU A 63 11.07 2.15 19.33
CA LEU A 63 10.22 2.40 18.17
C LEU A 63 9.11 3.36 18.57
N SER A 64 9.11 4.57 18.03
CA SER A 64 7.97 5.49 18.16
C SER A 64 7.09 5.44 16.91
N PHE A 65 5.78 5.54 17.11
CA PHE A 65 4.82 5.66 16.02
C PHE A 65 3.81 6.77 16.31
N ASN A 66 3.26 7.32 15.23
CA ASN A 66 2.17 8.29 15.26
C ASN A 66 1.10 7.83 14.27
N MET A 67 -0.10 7.60 14.78
CA MET A 67 -1.26 7.20 13.98
C MET A 67 -2.28 8.33 14.04
N TYR A 68 -2.56 8.92 12.89
CA TYR A 68 -3.52 10.01 12.79
C TYR A 68 -4.33 9.95 11.49
N GLY A 69 -5.58 10.41 11.55
CA GLY A 69 -6.48 10.40 10.41
C GLY A 69 -7.90 10.80 10.80
N CYS A 70 -8.77 10.83 9.79
CA CYS A 70 -10.21 11.03 9.95
C CYS A 70 -10.97 9.94 9.22
N GLU A 71 -12.21 9.74 9.65
CA GLU A 71 -13.22 8.92 9.01
C GLU A 71 -14.42 9.82 8.75
N TRP A 72 -15.06 9.61 7.60
CA TRP A 72 -16.23 10.35 7.18
C TRP A 72 -17.28 9.37 6.70
N ASP A 73 -18.48 9.49 7.26
CA ASP A 73 -19.66 8.73 6.87
C ASP A 73 -20.47 9.58 5.87
N ASP A 74 -20.69 9.05 4.67
CA ASP A 74 -21.33 9.74 3.56
C ASP A 74 -22.87 9.76 3.63
N GLU A 75 -23.47 8.87 4.42
CA GLU A 75 -24.92 8.82 4.65
C GLU A 75 -25.34 9.82 5.74
N THR A 76 -24.63 9.82 6.86
CA THR A 76 -24.95 10.63 8.05
C THR A 76 -24.23 11.98 8.04
N GLY A 77 -23.11 12.08 7.34
CA GLY A 77 -22.22 13.24 7.40
C GLY A 77 -21.34 13.28 8.64
N ASP A 78 -21.35 12.23 9.47
CA ASP A 78 -20.56 12.17 10.69
C ASP A 78 -19.06 12.13 10.38
N VAL A 79 -18.29 12.84 11.19
CA VAL A 79 -16.83 12.92 11.08
C VAL A 79 -16.22 12.45 12.39
N ASN A 80 -15.39 11.42 12.28
CA ASN A 80 -14.59 10.92 13.38
C ASN A 80 -13.10 11.06 13.06
N GLY A 81 -12.24 10.85 14.06
CA GLY A 81 -10.81 10.85 13.82
C GLY A 81 -10.00 10.26 14.94
N TYR A 82 -8.70 10.23 14.74
CA TYR A 82 -7.74 9.73 15.70
C TYR A 82 -6.41 10.47 15.56
N ASN A 83 -5.71 10.63 16.67
CA ASN A 83 -4.35 11.18 16.74
C ASN A 83 -3.66 10.61 17.98
N GLN A 84 -2.79 9.62 17.78
CA GLN A 84 -2.25 8.80 18.84
C GLN A 84 -0.75 8.62 18.64
N TYR A 85 0.01 8.74 19.73
CA TYR A 85 1.43 8.46 19.74
C TYR A 85 1.70 7.28 20.66
N GLY A 86 2.59 6.38 20.21
CA GLY A 86 3.05 5.24 21.00
C GLY A 86 4.56 5.04 20.92
N TYR A 87 5.08 4.28 21.88
CA TYR A 87 6.49 3.89 21.99
C TYR A 87 6.56 2.40 22.33
N ASP A 88 7.41 1.67 21.62
CA ASP A 88 7.68 0.24 21.84
C ASP A 88 6.43 -0.63 21.83
N GLY A 89 5.48 -0.28 20.95
CA GLY A 89 4.20 -0.98 20.79
C GLY A 89 3.13 -0.60 21.82
N GLU A 90 3.42 0.33 22.73
CA GLU A 90 2.48 0.79 23.77
C GLU A 90 1.98 2.21 23.53
N ASP A 91 0.74 2.47 23.93
CA ASP A 91 0.16 3.81 23.91
C ASP A 91 0.91 4.76 24.86
N PHE A 92 1.14 5.98 24.39
CA PHE A 92 1.81 7.02 25.16
C PHE A 92 0.91 8.22 25.43
N ILE A 93 0.34 8.82 24.38
CA ILE A 93 -0.57 9.96 24.48
C ILE A 93 -1.54 9.99 23.29
N VAL A 94 -2.81 10.30 23.54
CA VAL A 94 -3.87 10.39 22.53
C VAL A 94 -4.61 11.71 22.63
N LEU A 95 -5.02 12.30 21.51
CA LEU A 95 -5.93 13.43 21.51
C LEU A 95 -7.38 12.94 21.54
N ASP A 96 -8.11 13.28 22.61
CA ASP A 96 -9.56 13.11 22.62
C ASP A 96 -10.19 14.23 21.78
N LEU A 97 -10.73 13.86 20.62
CA LEU A 97 -11.37 14.79 19.68
C LEU A 97 -12.76 15.26 20.14
N LYS A 98 -13.38 14.58 21.13
CA LYS A 98 -14.67 15.02 21.69
C LYS A 98 -14.47 16.21 22.61
N THR A 99 -13.48 16.12 23.50
CA THR A 99 -13.18 17.17 24.49
C THR A 99 -12.09 18.13 24.03
N TRP A 100 -11.36 17.82 22.96
CA TRP A 100 -10.19 18.54 22.47
C TRP A 100 -9.10 18.67 23.53
N THR A 101 -8.83 17.56 24.22
CA THR A 101 -7.78 17.46 25.25
C THR A 101 -6.91 16.24 25.03
N TRP A 102 -5.63 16.35 25.34
CA TRP A 102 -4.71 15.21 25.30
C TRP A 102 -4.94 14.29 26.50
N VAL A 103 -4.86 12.98 26.33
CA VAL A 103 -4.97 11.99 27.40
C VAL A 103 -3.64 11.24 27.46
N ALA A 104 -2.96 11.35 28.59
CA ALA A 104 -1.69 10.66 28.82
C ALA A 104 -1.97 9.22 29.26
N ALA A 105 -1.57 8.24 28.44
CA ALA A 105 -1.67 6.83 28.79
C ALA A 105 -0.58 6.39 29.78
N LYS A 106 0.55 7.09 29.78
CA LYS A 106 1.71 6.85 30.66
C LYS A 106 2.04 8.08 31.49
N GLN A 107 2.59 7.88 32.69
CA GLN A 107 3.02 8.98 33.56
C GLN A 107 4.07 9.88 32.90
N GLN A 108 4.96 9.28 32.11
CA GLN A 108 5.99 9.97 31.33
C GLN A 108 5.39 10.96 30.31
N ALA A 109 4.14 10.75 29.88
CA ALA A 109 3.45 11.62 28.92
C ALA A 109 2.72 12.81 29.56
N VAL A 110 2.61 12.87 30.90
CA VAL A 110 1.85 13.93 31.61
C VAL A 110 2.41 15.33 31.33
N VAL A 111 3.74 15.47 31.29
CA VAL A 111 4.41 16.74 30.98
C VAL A 111 4.07 17.20 29.55
N THR A 112 4.07 16.27 28.60
CA THR A 112 3.69 16.54 27.19
C THR A 112 2.22 16.93 27.09
N LYS A 113 1.32 16.21 27.78
CA LYS A 113 -0.10 16.55 27.87
C LYS A 113 -0.30 17.98 28.34
N GLN A 114 0.29 18.37 29.48
CA GLN A 114 0.17 19.74 30.00
C GLN A 114 0.67 20.79 29.01
N LYS A 115 1.82 20.53 28.37
CA LYS A 115 2.39 21.43 27.37
C LYS A 115 1.47 21.60 26.15
N TRP A 116 0.91 20.50 25.64
CA TRP A 116 0.08 20.52 24.45
C TRP A 116 -1.34 21.03 24.72
N ASP A 117 -1.95 20.70 25.86
CA ASP A 117 -3.25 21.22 26.29
C ASP A 117 -3.25 22.75 26.49
N ASN A 118 -2.10 23.30 26.90
CA ASN A 118 -1.89 24.74 27.06
C ASN A 118 -1.63 25.46 25.72
N ASN A 119 -1.33 24.73 24.64
CA ASN A 119 -1.12 25.33 23.33
C ASN A 119 -2.44 25.44 22.56
N LYS A 120 -3.20 26.50 22.85
CA LYS A 120 -4.54 26.72 22.26
C LYS A 120 -4.52 26.88 20.74
N ALA A 121 -3.51 27.56 20.20
CA ALA A 121 -3.37 27.71 18.75
C ALA A 121 -3.17 26.37 18.03
N GLN A 122 -2.37 25.46 18.61
CA GLN A 122 -2.19 24.12 18.06
C GLN A 122 -3.48 23.29 18.14
N LEU A 123 -4.22 23.37 19.25
CA LEU A 123 -5.49 22.65 19.39
C LEU A 123 -6.53 23.15 18.38
N GLU A 124 -6.59 24.46 18.14
CA GLU A 124 -7.49 25.04 17.14
C GLU A 124 -7.12 24.62 15.71
N TYR A 125 -5.82 24.57 15.41
CA TYR A 125 -5.32 24.02 14.14
C TYR A 125 -5.72 22.54 13.97
N LEU A 126 -5.49 21.71 14.99
CA LEU A 126 -5.86 20.29 14.95
C LEU A 126 -7.38 20.13 14.79
N LYS A 127 -8.17 21.00 15.43
CA LYS A 127 -9.62 21.03 15.26
C LYS A 127 -10.01 21.30 13.82
N ASN A 128 -9.43 22.31 13.18
CA ASN A 128 -9.67 22.58 11.77
C ASN A 128 -9.25 21.41 10.88
N TYR A 129 -8.09 20.79 11.15
CA TYR A 129 -7.59 19.68 10.38
C TYR A 129 -8.54 18.47 10.40
N TYR A 130 -8.92 17.98 11.59
CA TYR A 130 -9.74 16.76 11.68
C TYR A 130 -11.20 16.97 11.29
N THR A 131 -11.75 18.17 11.50
CA THR A 131 -13.17 18.43 11.18
C THR A 131 -13.41 18.92 9.76
N LYS A 132 -12.37 19.43 9.08
CA LYS A 132 -12.49 20.00 7.73
C LYS A 132 -11.44 19.45 6.78
N GLU A 133 -10.18 19.84 6.97
CA GLU A 133 -9.14 19.59 5.95
C GLU A 133 -9.01 18.11 5.60
N CYS A 134 -8.99 17.24 6.62
CA CYS A 134 -8.87 15.81 6.42
C CYS A 134 -10.06 15.25 5.61
N VAL A 135 -11.28 15.68 5.93
CA VAL A 135 -12.50 15.25 5.23
C VAL A 135 -12.56 15.80 3.80
N ASP A 136 -12.16 17.05 3.60
CA ASP A 136 -12.10 17.68 2.27
C ASP A 136 -11.10 16.95 1.37
N TRP A 137 -9.93 16.59 1.92
CA TRP A 137 -8.95 15.75 1.23
C TRP A 137 -9.51 14.35 0.95
N LEU A 138 -10.16 13.71 1.93
CA LEU A 138 -10.76 12.39 1.76
C LEU A 138 -11.81 12.39 0.64
N LYS A 139 -12.75 13.33 0.66
CA LYS A 139 -13.75 13.53 -0.41
C LYS A 139 -13.09 13.77 -1.76
N LYS A 140 -12.03 14.57 -1.79
CA LYS A 140 -11.28 14.81 -3.03
C LYS A 140 -10.64 13.54 -3.57
N PHE A 141 -10.02 12.71 -2.72
CA PHE A 141 -9.40 11.45 -3.15
C PHE A 141 -10.41 10.37 -3.56
N LEU A 142 -11.60 10.38 -2.95
CA LEU A 142 -12.70 9.51 -3.34
C LEU A 142 -13.35 9.96 -4.66
N ASN A 143 -13.50 11.27 -4.85
CA ASN A 143 -14.09 11.85 -6.07
C ASN A 143 -13.08 12.00 -7.22
N SER A 144 -11.78 11.93 -6.95
CA SER A 144 -10.75 11.89 -7.99
C SER A 144 -10.61 10.46 -8.51
N ASP A 145 -11.43 10.11 -9.50
CA ASP A 145 -11.23 9.02 -10.45
C ASP A 145 -10.68 7.69 -9.89
N ASN A 146 -11.10 7.28 -8.69
CA ASN A 146 -11.11 5.88 -8.30
C ASN A 146 -12.47 5.28 -8.66
N THR A 147 -12.96 5.56 -9.86
CA THR A 147 -14.07 4.78 -10.39
C THR A 147 -13.62 3.34 -10.47
N PRO A 148 -14.36 2.39 -9.87
CA PRO A 148 -13.95 1.00 -9.80
C PRO A 148 -13.65 0.54 -11.22
N SER A 149 -12.36 0.30 -11.47
CA SER A 149 -11.94 -0.05 -12.81
C SER A 149 -12.45 -1.46 -13.06
N SER A 150 -13.49 -1.58 -13.87
CA SER A 150 -14.14 -2.86 -14.12
C SER A 150 -13.21 -3.64 -15.04
N ARG A 151 -12.82 -4.85 -14.65
CA ARG A 151 -12.03 -5.72 -15.52
C ARG A 151 -12.99 -6.34 -16.51
N VAL A 152 -12.77 -6.05 -17.78
CA VAL A 152 -13.54 -6.63 -18.89
C VAL A 152 -12.67 -7.63 -19.62
N THR A 153 -13.10 -8.88 -19.62
CA THR A 153 -12.48 -9.97 -20.37
C THR A 153 -13.18 -10.13 -21.71
N CYS A 154 -12.45 -9.96 -22.80
CA CYS A 154 -12.87 -10.44 -24.10
C CYS A 154 -12.40 -11.88 -24.29
N HIS A 155 -13.31 -12.80 -24.67
CA HIS A 155 -13.02 -14.22 -24.80
C HIS A 155 -13.52 -14.76 -26.13
N ALA A 156 -12.66 -15.50 -26.83
CA ALA A 156 -13.01 -16.25 -28.02
C ALA A 156 -12.70 -17.74 -27.79
N THR A 157 -13.63 -18.63 -28.16
CA THR A 157 -13.46 -20.08 -28.06
C THR A 157 -13.97 -20.78 -29.32
N GLY A 158 -13.69 -22.07 -29.47
CA GLY A 158 -14.20 -22.85 -30.61
C GLY A 158 -13.47 -22.63 -31.94
N PHE A 159 -12.33 -21.91 -31.97
CA PHE A 159 -11.66 -21.57 -33.23
C PHE A 159 -10.57 -22.57 -33.64
N TYR A 160 -10.28 -22.63 -34.94
CA TYR A 160 -9.21 -23.41 -35.56
C TYR A 160 -8.79 -22.74 -36.88
N PRO A 161 -7.49 -22.70 -37.25
CA PRO A 161 -6.32 -23.27 -36.58
C PRO A 161 -5.85 -22.45 -35.35
N ASN A 162 -4.81 -22.92 -34.65
CA ASN A 162 -4.24 -22.27 -33.45
C ASN A 162 -3.46 -20.97 -33.71
N ARG A 163 -3.81 -20.23 -34.76
CA ARG A 163 -3.17 -18.98 -35.15
C ARG A 163 -4.22 -17.89 -35.16
N ALA A 164 -4.34 -17.19 -34.05
CA ALA A 164 -5.25 -16.06 -33.90
C ALA A 164 -4.57 -14.93 -33.13
N MET A 165 -5.09 -13.73 -33.26
CA MET A 165 -4.69 -12.55 -32.49
C MET A 165 -5.93 -11.94 -31.85
N MET A 166 -5.75 -11.41 -30.64
CA MET A 166 -6.79 -10.66 -29.95
C MET A 166 -6.22 -9.40 -29.31
N PHE A 167 -6.93 -8.29 -29.49
CA PHE A 167 -6.51 -6.99 -28.99
C PHE A 167 -7.72 -6.07 -28.79
N TRP A 168 -7.51 -5.02 -28.01
CA TRP A 168 -8.49 -3.98 -27.75
C TRP A 168 -8.19 -2.75 -28.59
N ARG A 169 -9.24 -2.06 -29.03
CA ARG A 169 -9.14 -0.72 -29.62
C ARG A 169 -9.94 0.28 -28.81
N LYS A 170 -9.50 1.53 -28.87
CA LYS A 170 -10.25 2.71 -28.43
C LYS A 170 -10.32 3.69 -29.58
N ASP A 171 -11.53 4.06 -29.98
CA ASP A 171 -11.78 4.97 -31.10
C ASP A 171 -11.06 4.53 -32.40
N GLY A 172 -10.84 3.23 -32.58
CA GLY A 172 -10.17 2.63 -33.74
C GLY A 172 -8.65 2.46 -33.63
N GLU A 173 -8.00 2.91 -32.56
CA GLU A 173 -6.56 2.71 -32.32
C GLU A 173 -6.31 1.54 -31.36
N GLU A 174 -5.30 0.69 -31.66
CA GLU A 174 -4.94 -0.44 -30.78
C GLU A 174 -4.38 0.05 -29.44
N LEU A 175 -4.88 -0.56 -28.35
CA LEU A 175 -4.40 -0.32 -26.99
C LEU A 175 -3.32 -1.33 -26.60
N HIS A 176 -2.24 -0.81 -26.02
CA HIS A 176 -1.15 -1.60 -25.46
C HIS A 176 -0.99 -1.41 -23.95
N GLU A 177 -1.46 -0.30 -23.39
CA GLU A 177 -1.48 -0.03 -21.95
C GLU A 177 -2.74 -0.62 -21.32
N ASP A 178 -2.63 -1.10 -20.07
CA ASP A 178 -3.73 -1.66 -19.27
C ASP A 178 -4.50 -2.84 -19.91
N VAL A 179 -3.82 -3.55 -20.82
CA VAL A 179 -4.32 -4.76 -21.49
C VAL A 179 -3.46 -5.96 -21.13
N ASP A 180 -4.08 -6.98 -20.54
CA ASP A 180 -3.46 -8.29 -20.29
C ASP A 180 -3.89 -9.28 -21.37
N LYS A 181 -3.00 -9.55 -22.35
CA LYS A 181 -3.25 -10.52 -23.43
C LYS A 181 -2.98 -11.94 -22.94
N GLY A 182 -4.00 -12.81 -23.01
CA GLY A 182 -3.90 -14.22 -22.67
C GLY A 182 -3.25 -15.07 -23.76
N GLU A 183 -2.82 -16.28 -23.38
CA GLU A 183 -2.27 -17.27 -24.31
C GLU A 183 -3.38 -18.05 -25.02
N ILE A 184 -3.05 -18.66 -26.16
CA ILE A 184 -3.96 -19.59 -26.85
C ILE A 184 -3.95 -20.93 -26.13
N LEU A 185 -5.11 -21.33 -25.61
CA LEU A 185 -5.29 -22.58 -24.87
C LEU A 185 -6.09 -23.60 -25.70
N PRO A 186 -5.76 -24.91 -25.67
CA PRO A 186 -6.53 -25.93 -26.35
C PRO A 186 -7.80 -26.31 -25.57
N ASN A 187 -8.87 -26.64 -26.30
CA ASN A 187 -10.10 -27.24 -25.78
C ASN A 187 -10.09 -28.77 -25.93
N HIS A 188 -10.96 -29.46 -25.17
CA HIS A 188 -11.07 -30.92 -25.20
C HIS A 188 -11.57 -31.50 -26.53
N ASP A 189 -12.30 -30.71 -27.32
CA ASP A 189 -12.85 -31.07 -28.63
C ASP A 189 -11.85 -30.85 -29.78
N GLY A 190 -10.65 -30.36 -29.49
CA GLY A 190 -9.60 -30.07 -30.47
C GLY A 190 -9.63 -28.65 -31.05
N SER A 191 -10.55 -27.79 -30.60
CA SER A 191 -10.52 -26.36 -30.93
C SER A 191 -9.61 -25.57 -29.96
N PHE A 192 -9.52 -24.26 -30.13
CA PHE A 192 -8.72 -23.36 -29.27
C PHE A 192 -9.57 -22.25 -28.65
N GLN A 193 -9.02 -21.61 -27.60
CA GLN A 193 -9.57 -20.43 -26.95
C GLN A 193 -8.48 -19.39 -26.63
N ILE A 194 -8.85 -18.12 -26.49
CA ILE A 194 -7.96 -17.00 -26.12
C ILE A 194 -8.77 -15.94 -25.35
N SER A 195 -8.12 -15.26 -24.39
CA SER A 195 -8.68 -14.13 -23.62
C SER A 195 -7.81 -12.87 -23.71
N ALA A 196 -8.40 -11.70 -23.52
CA ALA A 196 -7.69 -10.42 -23.42
C ALA A 196 -8.45 -9.52 -22.45
N ASP A 197 -7.82 -9.21 -21.34
CA ASP A 197 -8.44 -8.44 -20.25
C ASP A 197 -8.07 -6.96 -20.39
N LEU A 198 -9.05 -6.08 -20.18
CA LEU A 198 -8.88 -4.64 -20.20
C LEU A 198 -9.40 -4.05 -18.88
N GLN A 199 -8.60 -3.21 -18.24
CA GLN A 199 -9.03 -2.46 -17.08
C GLN A 199 -9.67 -1.14 -17.53
N LEU A 200 -10.99 -1.01 -17.38
CA LEU A 200 -11.71 0.17 -17.90
C LEU A 200 -11.99 1.22 -16.82
N PRO A 201 -11.79 2.52 -17.11
CA PRO A 201 -12.46 3.57 -16.33
C PRO A 201 -13.98 3.47 -16.55
N SER A 202 -14.77 3.87 -15.55
CA SER A 202 -16.24 3.67 -15.56
C SER A 202 -16.98 4.36 -16.72
N ASP A 203 -16.35 5.30 -17.39
CA ASP A 203 -16.96 6.18 -18.38
C ASP A 203 -16.37 5.89 -19.77
N ASP A 204 -17.20 5.98 -20.82
CA ASP A 204 -16.86 5.81 -22.24
C ASP A 204 -16.73 4.38 -22.81
N TRP A 205 -17.51 3.41 -22.32
CA TRP A 205 -17.56 2.03 -22.81
C TRP A 205 -17.72 1.91 -24.32
N GLY A 206 -18.60 2.72 -24.92
CA GLY A 206 -18.91 2.68 -26.35
C GLY A 206 -17.78 3.12 -27.28
N LYS A 207 -16.64 3.57 -26.74
CA LYS A 207 -15.42 3.87 -27.50
C LYS A 207 -14.51 2.66 -27.66
N TYR A 208 -14.74 1.59 -26.90
CA TYR A 208 -13.91 0.40 -26.91
C TYR A 208 -14.52 -0.72 -27.74
N ASP A 209 -13.67 -1.43 -28.47
CA ASP A 209 -14.04 -2.65 -29.17
C ASP A 209 -12.92 -3.70 -29.04
N CYS A 210 -13.35 -4.96 -28.89
CA CYS A 210 -12.45 -6.10 -28.92
C CYS A 210 -12.40 -6.66 -30.34
N VAL A 211 -11.20 -6.95 -30.82
CA VAL A 211 -10.95 -7.46 -32.17
C VAL A 211 -10.33 -8.84 -32.08
N PHE A 212 -10.97 -9.81 -32.73
CA PHE A 212 -10.45 -11.16 -32.93
C PHE A 212 -10.11 -11.38 -34.40
N HIS A 213 -8.85 -11.70 -34.68
CA HIS A 213 -8.34 -11.99 -36.01
C HIS A 213 -7.87 -13.45 -36.10
N LEU A 214 -8.51 -14.25 -36.98
CA LEU A 214 -8.12 -15.63 -37.24
C LEU A 214 -7.25 -15.72 -38.50
N SER A 215 -6.10 -16.39 -38.39
CA SER A 215 -5.17 -16.55 -39.51
C SER A 215 -5.82 -17.29 -40.68
N GLY A 216 -5.74 -16.68 -41.87
CA GLY A 216 -6.34 -17.21 -43.09
C GLY A 216 -7.76 -16.72 -43.36
N VAL A 217 -8.36 -15.96 -42.42
CA VAL A 217 -9.62 -15.24 -42.61
C VAL A 217 -9.29 -13.77 -42.86
N LYS A 218 -9.95 -13.16 -43.87
CA LYS A 218 -9.69 -11.75 -44.24
C LYS A 218 -10.46 -10.75 -43.39
N GLU A 219 -11.57 -11.18 -42.81
CA GLU A 219 -12.46 -10.33 -42.04
C GLU A 219 -12.21 -10.54 -40.55
N ASP A 220 -12.04 -9.44 -39.83
CA ASP A 220 -11.90 -9.45 -38.38
C ASP A 220 -13.28 -9.50 -37.73
N ILE A 221 -13.38 -10.22 -36.61
CA ILE A 221 -14.58 -10.19 -35.78
C ILE A 221 -14.39 -9.06 -34.76
N VAL A 222 -15.26 -8.05 -34.84
CA VAL A 222 -15.21 -6.87 -33.97
C VAL A 222 -16.44 -6.85 -33.07
N THR A 223 -16.22 -6.93 -31.77
CA THR A 223 -17.29 -6.83 -30.76
C THR A 223 -17.16 -5.50 -30.04
N LYS A 224 -18.15 -4.64 -30.25
CA LYS A 224 -18.23 -3.34 -29.55
C LYS A 224 -18.63 -3.56 -28.10
N LEU A 225 -18.01 -2.83 -27.21
CA LEU A 225 -18.38 -2.89 -25.81
C LEU A 225 -19.66 -2.08 -25.56
N ASP A 226 -20.81 -2.75 -25.57
CA ASP A 226 -22.09 -2.22 -25.10
C ASP A 226 -22.48 -2.91 -23.79
N LYS A 227 -22.80 -2.12 -22.77
CA LYS A 227 -23.29 -2.57 -21.46
C LYS A 227 -24.48 -3.54 -21.57
N ARG A 228 -25.23 -3.51 -22.67
CA ARG A 228 -26.38 -4.39 -22.96
C ARG A 228 -25.99 -5.79 -23.43
N GLU A 229 -24.80 -5.98 -23.97
CA GLU A 229 -24.32 -7.26 -24.54
C GLU A 229 -23.50 -8.09 -23.54
N ILE A 230 -23.18 -7.52 -22.38
CA ILE A 230 -22.38 -8.15 -21.35
C ILE A 230 -23.23 -9.13 -20.53
N LYS A 231 -22.78 -10.39 -20.47
CA LYS A 231 -23.34 -11.38 -19.55
C LYS A 231 -22.58 -11.31 -18.23
N THR A 232 -23.27 -10.92 -17.17
CA THR A 232 -22.73 -11.03 -15.81
C THR A 232 -22.91 -12.46 -15.31
N ASN A 233 -21.88 -13.05 -14.72
CA ASN A 233 -21.97 -14.37 -14.08
C ASN A 233 -22.69 -14.35 -12.72
N TYR A 234 -23.23 -13.20 -12.29
CA TYR A 234 -23.95 -13.07 -11.03
C TYR A 234 -25.47 -13.12 -11.22
N GLY A 235 -26.12 -14.06 -10.52
CA GLY A 235 -27.57 -14.12 -10.41
C GLY A 235 -28.13 -12.81 -9.85
N LYS A 236 -29.25 -12.34 -10.41
CA LYS A 236 -29.99 -11.14 -10.02
C LYS A 236 -30.09 -11.01 -8.50
N THR A 237 -29.18 -10.25 -7.91
CA THR A 237 -29.24 -9.83 -6.51
C THR A 237 -29.00 -8.34 -6.49
N SER A 238 -29.81 -7.64 -5.68
CA SER A 238 -29.89 -6.19 -5.58
C SER A 238 -28.52 -5.51 -5.52
N MET A 239 -28.40 -4.43 -6.28
CA MET A 239 -27.22 -3.57 -6.46
C MET A 239 -26.54 -3.21 -5.13
N ARG A 240 -25.25 -3.50 -5.02
CA ARG A 240 -24.32 -3.00 -3.99
C ARG A 240 -23.14 -2.37 -4.72
N SER A 241 -22.86 -1.10 -4.45
CA SER A 241 -21.88 -0.26 -5.17
C SER A 241 -20.40 -0.56 -4.84
N ASP A 242 -20.09 -1.75 -4.34
CA ASP A 242 -18.76 -2.12 -3.83
C ASP A 242 -18.25 -3.48 -4.35
N GLU A 243 -18.95 -4.09 -5.31
CA GLU A 243 -18.49 -5.33 -5.93
C GLU A 243 -17.75 -5.03 -7.24
N ARG A 244 -16.49 -5.45 -7.31
CA ARG A 244 -15.67 -5.46 -8.53
C ARG A 244 -16.40 -6.32 -9.58
N GLU A 245 -17.03 -5.68 -10.55
CA GLU A 245 -17.70 -6.38 -11.66
C GLU A 245 -16.63 -6.91 -12.62
N ASP A 246 -16.32 -8.21 -12.53
CA ASP A 246 -15.59 -8.93 -13.58
C ASP A 246 -16.61 -9.29 -14.67
N LEU A 247 -16.45 -8.66 -15.84
CA LEU A 247 -17.39 -8.76 -16.95
C LEU A 247 -16.78 -9.56 -18.09
N THR A 248 -17.54 -10.47 -18.69
CA THR A 248 -17.05 -11.28 -19.82
C THR A 248 -17.88 -11.01 -21.08
N VAL A 249 -17.18 -10.74 -22.17
CA VAL A 249 -17.74 -10.59 -23.52
C VAL A 249 -17.23 -11.74 -24.37
N THR A 250 -18.15 -12.58 -24.87
CA THR A 250 -17.81 -13.71 -25.74
C THR A 250 -17.94 -13.31 -27.21
N VAL A 251 -16.91 -13.56 -28.00
CA VAL A 251 -16.81 -13.15 -29.41
C VAL A 251 -17.20 -14.26 -30.38
N VAL A 252 -16.93 -15.52 -30.02
CA VAL A 252 -17.18 -16.74 -30.84
C VAL A 252 -17.67 -17.87 -29.95
#